data_AF-A0A6A9QTG9-F1
#
_entry.id   AF-A0A6A9QTG9-F1
#
_cell.length_a   1.000
_cell.length_b   1.000
_cell.length_c   1.000
_cell.angle_alpha   90.00
_cell.angle_beta   90.00
_cell.angle_gamma   90.00
#
_symmetry.space_group_name_H-M   'P 1'
#
loop_
_entity.id
_entity.type
_entity.pdbx_description
1 polymer ?
#
loop_
_entity_poly.entity_id
_entity_poly.type
_entity_poly.pdbx_seq_one_letter_code
_entity_poly.pdbx_strand_id
1 'polypeptide(L)' 'MDNILTSSVFMYLMEKYSATTWLLLLGPIVAFFALTIWVVYVLYQNPMYRPIAPIALGFAIVFGVAGILWRFKFGKVLF' A
#
# COMPACT_ATOMS: atom_id res chain seq x y z
N MET A 1 -27.44 4.68 31.92
CA MET A 1 -26.17 5.38 31.61
C MET A 1 -25.37 4.62 30.55
N ASP A 2 -26.06 3.81 29.75
CA ASP A 2 -25.49 2.61 29.12
C ASP A 2 -25.26 2.86 27.62
N ASN A 3 -25.94 3.89 27.09
CA ASN A 3 -25.87 4.39 25.73
C ASN A 3 -24.57 5.16 25.41
N ILE A 4 -23.96 5.80 26.42
CA ILE A 4 -22.71 6.56 26.25
C ILE A 4 -21.49 5.63 26.24
N LEU A 5 -21.53 4.57 27.03
CA LEU A 5 -20.48 3.54 27.05
C LEU A 5 -20.50 2.69 25.77
N THR A 6 -21.68 2.40 25.23
CA THR A 6 -21.81 1.70 23.94
C THR A 6 -21.39 2.58 22.76
N SER A 7 -21.72 3.88 22.74
CA SER A 7 -21.30 4.77 21.65
C SER A 7 -19.79 5.01 21.62
N SER A 8 -19.15 5.18 22.78
CA SER A 8 -17.70 5.40 22.88
C SER A 8 -16.89 4.15 22.52
N VAL A 9 -17.33 2.97 22.95
CA VAL A 9 -16.70 1.70 22.54
C VAL A 9 -16.88 1.42 21.04
N PHE A 10 -18.06 1.73 20.48
CA PHE A 10 -18.32 1.59 19.05
C PHE A 10 -17.44 2.52 18.21
N MET A 11 -17.30 3.77 18.63
CA MET A 11 -16.45 4.77 17.97
C MET A 11 -14.97 4.39 18.02
N TYR A 12 -14.49 3.89 19.17
CA TYR A 12 -13.12 3.41 19.33
C TYR A 12 -12.82 2.18 18.47
N LEU A 13 -13.78 1.25 18.35
CA LEU A 13 -13.66 0.10 17.46
C LEU A 13 -13.61 0.56 16.00
N MET A 14 -14.55 1.40 15.53
CA MET A 14 -14.53 1.94 14.15
C MET A 14 -13.20 2.63 13.81
N GLU A 15 -12.65 3.40 14.73
CA GLU A 15 -11.38 4.12 14.51
C GLU A 15 -10.18 3.16 14.43
N LYS A 16 -10.16 2.12 15.27
CA LYS A 16 -9.13 1.06 15.22
C LYS A 16 -9.23 0.20 13.95
N TYR A 17 -10.45 -0.11 13.50
CA TYR A 17 -10.68 -0.82 12.24
C TYR A 17 -10.23 0.01 11.05
N SER A 18 -10.42 1.33 11.08
CA SER A 18 -9.90 2.25 10.06
C SER A 18 -8.37 2.17 9.99
N ALA A 19 -7.65 2.43 11.08
CA ALA A 19 -6.18 2.46 11.08
C ALA A 19 -5.53 1.11 10.70
N THR A 20 -6.09 0.00 11.21
CA THR A 20 -5.58 -1.35 10.91
C THR A 20 -5.79 -1.71 9.44
N THR A 21 -6.95 -1.34 8.89
CA THR A 21 -7.23 -1.46 7.45
C THR A 21 -6.23 -0.67 6.63
N TRP A 22 -5.96 0.59 7.00
CA TRP A 22 -4.98 1.42 6.31
C TRP A 22 -3.59 0.82 6.34
N LEU A 23 -3.15 0.25 7.47
CA LEU A 23 -1.85 -0.41 7.58
C LEU A 23 -1.74 -1.66 6.71
N LEU A 24 -2.77 -2.52 6.71
CA LEU A 24 -2.84 -3.73 5.88
C LEU A 24 -2.90 -3.40 4.38
N LEU A 25 -3.35 -2.20 4.01
CA LEU A 25 -3.45 -1.77 2.61
C LEU A 25 -2.22 -0.98 2.13
N LEU A 26 -1.73 -0.03 2.93
CA LEU A 26 -0.52 0.75 2.63
C LEU A 26 0.75 -0.08 2.80
N GLY A 27 0.78 -0.98 3.78
CA GLY A 27 1.95 -1.81 4.08
C GLY A 27 2.47 -2.58 2.86
N PRO A 28 1.64 -3.35 2.14
CA PRO A 28 2.05 -4.07 0.92
C PRO A 28 2.51 -3.14 -0.20
N ILE A 29 1.85 -1.99 -0.38
CA ILE A 29 2.20 -1.01 -1.42
C ILE A 29 3.58 -0.40 -1.12
N VAL A 30 3.78 0.07 0.10
CA VAL A 30 5.05 0.67 0.54
C VAL A 30 6.18 -0.36 0.50
N ALA A 31 5.92 -1.59 0.95
CA ALA A 31 6.89 -2.69 0.89
C ALA A 31 7.28 -3.03 -0.55
N PHE A 32 6.32 -3.07 -1.47
CA PHE A 32 6.57 -3.31 -2.89
C PHE A 32 7.46 -2.21 -3.50
N PHE A 33 7.19 -0.94 -3.21
CA PHE A 33 8.02 0.16 -3.69
C PHE A 33 9.44 0.12 -3.10
N ALA A 34 9.56 -0.13 -1.79
CA ALA A 34 10.85 -0.26 -1.13
C ALA A 34 11.69 -1.40 -1.73
N LEU A 35 11.07 -2.57 -1.95
CA LEU A 35 11.70 -3.70 -2.62
C LEU A 35 12.11 -3.36 -4.05
N THR A 36 11.27 -2.64 -4.79
CA THR A 36 11.61 -2.28 -6.18
C THR A 36 12.80 -1.32 -6.23
N ILE A 37 12.86 -0.32 -5.35
CA ILE A 37 14.02 0.58 -5.25
C ILE A 37 15.29 -0.21 -4.93
N TRP A 38 15.20 -1.17 -4.00
CA TRP A 38 16.32 -2.03 -3.65
C TRP A 38 16.78 -2.88 -4.85
N VAL A 39 15.84 -3.49 -5.59
CA VAL A 39 16.16 -4.25 -6.81
C VAL A 39 16.83 -3.37 -7.85
N VAL A 40 16.29 -2.17 -8.10
CA VAL A 40 16.88 -1.20 -9.05
C VAL A 40 18.32 -0.87 -8.63
N TYR A 41 18.56 -0.62 -7.35
CA TYR A 41 19.89 -0.37 -6.82
C TYR A 41 20.85 -1.54 -7.12
N VAL A 42 20.44 -2.77 -6.83
CA VAL A 42 21.25 -3.99 -7.10
C VAL A 42 21.53 -4.17 -8.60
N LEU A 43 20.55 -3.89 -9.46
CA LEU A 43 20.72 -3.96 -10.91
C LEU A 43 21.70 -2.89 -11.43
N TYR A 44 21.71 -1.69 -10.84
CA TYR A 44 22.63 -0.62 -11.23
C TYR A 44 24.10 -0.89 -10.85
N GLN A 45 24.32 -1.62 -9.74
CA GLN A 45 25.66 -2.04 -9.32
C GLN A 45 26.30 -3.03 -10.31
N ASN A 46 25.50 -3.74 -11.10
CA ASN A 46 25.96 -4.73 -12.06
C ASN A 46 25.88 -4.20 -13.51
N PRO A 47 27.01 -3.99 -14.22
CA PRO A 47 27.01 -3.41 -15.56
C PRO A 47 26.15 -4.17 -16.58
N MET A 48 26.08 -5.50 -16.45
CA MET A 48 25.28 -6.39 -17.29
C MET A 48 23.77 -6.15 -17.16
N TYR A 49 23.30 -5.73 -15.98
CA TYR A 49 21.87 -5.62 -15.67
C TYR A 49 21.35 -4.18 -15.60
N ARG A 50 22.22 -3.16 -15.72
CA ARG A 50 21.84 -1.74 -15.83
C ARG A 50 20.73 -1.45 -16.83
N PRO A 51 20.69 -2.05 -18.03
CA PRO A 51 19.62 -1.79 -19.00
C PRO A 51 18.23 -2.23 -18.51
N ILE A 52 18.17 -3.17 -17.56
CA ILE A 52 16.93 -3.74 -17.04
C ILE A 52 16.39 -2.93 -15.85
N ALA A 53 17.25 -2.21 -15.14
CA ALA A 53 16.86 -1.35 -14.02
C ALA A 53 15.70 -0.36 -14.33
N PRO A 54 15.69 0.38 -15.46
CA PRO A 54 14.56 1.25 -15.79
C PRO A 54 13.26 0.47 -16.08
N ILE A 55 13.34 -0.77 -16.53
CA ILE A 55 12.17 -1.63 -16.76
C ILE A 55 11.52 -1.97 -15.41
N ALA A 56 12.31 -2.38 -14.42
CA ALA A 56 11.83 -2.66 -13.06
C ALA A 56 11.15 -1.42 -12.45
N LEU A 57 11.73 -0.23 -12.66
CA LEU A 57 11.12 1.03 -12.23
C LEU A 57 9.77 1.31 -12.93
N GLY A 58 9.69 1.06 -14.25
CA GLY A 58 8.45 1.17 -15.02
C GLY A 58 7.35 0.26 -14.49
N PHE A 59 7.67 -0.99 -14.19
CA PHE A 59 6.73 -1.93 -13.56
C PHE A 59 6.22 -1.40 -12.21
N ALA A 60 7.10 -0.85 -11.38
CA ALA A 60 6.70 -0.29 -10.09
C ALA A 60 5.63 0.81 -10.23
N ILE A 61 5.82 1.70 -11.21
CA ILE A 61 4.89 2.81 -11.49
C ILE A 61 3.54 2.26 -11.96
N VAL A 62 3.55 1.32 -12.92
CA VAL A 62 2.31 0.72 -13.45
C VAL A 62 1.52 0.02 -12.35
N PHE A 63 2.20 -0.80 -11.54
CA PHE A 63 1.55 -1.49 -10.41
C PHE A 63 1.07 -0.52 -9.33
N GLY A 64 1.82 0.55 -9.06
CA GLY A 64 1.40 1.62 -8.16
C GLY A 64 0.11 2.30 -8.62
N VAL A 65 0.06 2.71 -9.89
CA VAL A 65 -1.12 3.34 -10.49
C VAL A 65 -2.30 2.36 -10.52
N ALA A 66 -2.07 1.11 -10.93
CA ALA A 66 -3.10 0.09 -10.93
C ALA A 66 -3.66 -0.17 -9.52
N GLY A 67 -2.79 -0.23 -8.49
CA GLY A 67 -3.20 -0.37 -7.09
C GLY A 67 -4.04 0.82 -6.60
N ILE A 68 -3.64 2.04 -6.95
CA ILE A 68 -4.39 3.26 -6.64
C ILE A 68 -5.76 3.27 -7.34
N LEU A 69 -5.82 2.94 -8.63
CA LEU A 69 -7.07 2.86 -9.40
C LEU A 69 -8.01 1.77 -8.87
N TRP A 70 -7.44 0.62 -8.51
CA TRP A 70 -8.18 -0.46 -7.87
C TRP A 70 -8.78 0.00 -6.54
N ARG A 71 -8.03 0.76 -5.72
CA ARG A 71 -8.56 1.36 -4.50
C ARG A 71 -9.66 2.38 -4.76
N PHE A 72 -9.53 3.25 -5.77
CA PHE A 72 -10.60 4.20 -6.10
C PHE A 72 -11.90 3.50 -6.52
N LYS A 73 -11.80 2.36 -7.21
CA LYS A 73 -12.96 1.62 -7.71
C LYS A 73 -13.58 0.67 -6.68
N PHE A 74 -12.76 -0.08 -5.95
CA PHE A 74 -13.21 -1.11 -5.00
C PHE A 74 -13.15 -0.68 -3.53
N GLY A 75 -12.45 0.41 -3.24
CA GLY A 75 -12.30 0.90 -1.88
C GLY A 75 -13.56 1.51 -1.27
N LYS A 76 -14.53 1.87 -2.12
CA LYS A 76 -15.91 2.24 -1.75
C LYS A 76 -16.86 1.05 -1.59
N VAL A 77 -16.46 -0.15 -2.01
CA VAL A 77 -17.33 -1.34 -2.01
C VAL A 77 -17.09 -2.21 -0.78
N LEU A 78 -15.89 -2.14 -0.21
CA LEU A 78 -15.50 -2.88 1.00
C LEU A 78 -15.58 -2.03 2.28
N PHE A 79 -15.83 -0.72 2.17
CA PHE A 79 -16.00 0.23 3.29
C PHE A 79 -17.01 1.32 2.92
#